data_AF-A0AAV3YDT9-F1
#
_entry.id   AF-A0AAV3YDT9-F1
#
_cell.length_a   1.000
_cell.length_b   1.000
_cell.length_c   1.000
_cell.angle_alpha   90.00
_cell.angle_beta   90.00
_cell.angle_gamma   90.00
#
_symmetry.space_group_name_H-M   'P 1'
#
loop_
_entity.id
_entity.type
_entity.pdbx_description
1 polymer ?
#
loop_
_entity_poly.entity_id
_entity_poly.type
_entity_poly.pdbx_seq_one_letter_code
_entity_poly.pdbx_strand_id
1 'polypeptide(L)'
;MRLIDMEAPSSPVTKKFKVQQSATKMMATVFWDSREMILLDILPKGESFNADQYCEIIDRLRHAVRRKRPGLLCSRVVLQHDNETPHTAKHTKEWLEPATMSLQSALLLLGVLMISSPLAKANGGCCGVAERLEKATEEVELLEEGVEGAAKKLEEEMELVSDSSEKIHDLEARIQGLYTILSIHPLFYVPSAVYKNEKVYTLSRRNEAFNLEKMNNYCKGMGGYLAEIDDAEELEFVASKVASITRNLVYIGTNDVDEEGKYVQYNSKKPLPDGLKWKAGNPDNYGGDPGEDCVNLTVAGLNDLDCKRQARFICEIPIV
;
A
#
# COMPACT_ATOMS: atom_id res chain seq x y z
N MET A 1 -41.46 -81.63 16.39
CA MET A 1 -40.94 -80.38 15.81
C MET A 1 -40.60 -79.46 16.98
N ARG A 2 -39.32 -79.03 17.06
CA ARG A 2 -38.64 -78.07 17.97
C ARG A 2 -39.55 -77.16 18.83
N LEU A 3 -39.24 -76.73 20.05
CA LEU A 3 -38.21 -76.94 21.09
C LEU A 3 -38.78 -76.23 22.36
N ILE A 4 -38.34 -76.67 23.53
CA ILE A 4 -38.71 -76.22 24.88
C ILE A 4 -38.16 -74.79 25.15
N ASP A 5 -38.84 -74.03 26.02
CA ASP A 5 -38.27 -73.32 27.20
C ASP A 5 -39.35 -72.40 27.81
N MET A 6 -40.07 -72.84 28.87
CA MET A 6 -39.79 -72.62 30.31
C MET A 6 -39.71 -71.16 30.75
N GLU A 7 -40.80 -70.65 31.33
CA GLU A 7 -40.83 -69.42 32.13
C GLU A 7 -40.31 -69.67 33.57
N ALA A 8 -39.46 -68.75 34.05
CA ALA A 8 -39.40 -68.13 35.39
C ALA A 8 -38.01 -67.50 35.62
N PRO A 9 -37.75 -66.63 36.61
CA PRO A 9 -38.58 -65.67 37.34
C PRO A 9 -37.98 -64.23 37.33
N SER A 10 -38.75 -63.23 37.78
CA SER A 10 -38.31 -61.90 38.26
C SER A 10 -37.25 -61.12 37.43
N SER A 11 -37.75 -60.10 36.72
CA SER A 11 -37.00 -59.05 36.02
C SER A 11 -35.70 -58.62 36.72
N PRO A 12 -34.53 -58.66 36.07
CA PRO A 12 -33.31 -58.07 36.62
C PRO A 12 -33.46 -56.54 36.58
N VAL A 13 -33.30 -55.90 37.73
CA VAL A 13 -33.13 -54.45 37.84
C VAL A 13 -32.02 -54.01 36.89
N THR A 14 -32.31 -53.12 35.95
CA THR A 14 -31.30 -52.52 35.07
C THR A 14 -30.25 -51.83 35.93
N LYS A 15 -29.07 -52.44 36.08
CA LYS A 15 -27.89 -51.74 36.58
C LYS A 15 -27.55 -50.68 35.54
N LYS A 16 -27.93 -49.43 35.81
CA LYS A 16 -27.41 -48.28 35.07
C LYS A 16 -25.90 -48.40 35.10
N PHE A 17 -25.26 -48.57 33.94
CA PHE A 17 -23.84 -48.39 33.82
C PHE A 17 -23.56 -46.98 34.36
N LYS A 18 -22.83 -46.88 35.47
CA LYS A 18 -22.37 -45.56 35.93
C LYS A 18 -21.53 -45.02 34.78
N VAL A 19 -22.03 -44.00 34.10
CA VAL A 19 -21.20 -43.16 33.25
C VAL A 19 -20.24 -42.47 34.20
N GLN A 20 -19.11 -43.11 34.42
CA GLN A 20 -17.96 -42.49 35.04
C GLN A 20 -17.55 -41.42 34.04
N GLN A 21 -17.80 -40.14 34.36
CA GLN A 21 -17.37 -39.01 33.53
C GLN A 21 -15.87 -39.21 33.26
N SER A 22 -15.56 -39.55 32.01
CA SER A 22 -14.17 -39.72 31.60
C SER A 22 -13.48 -38.38 31.77
N ALA A 23 -12.29 -38.41 32.36
CA ALA A 23 -11.41 -37.27 32.53
C ALA A 23 -11.40 -36.38 31.28
N THR A 24 -11.50 -35.07 31.51
CA THR A 24 -11.64 -34.02 30.50
C THR A 24 -10.66 -34.17 29.35
N LYS A 25 -11.19 -34.55 28.18
CA LYS A 25 -10.45 -34.60 26.92
C LYS A 25 -10.43 -33.20 26.32
N MET A 26 -9.24 -32.74 25.92
CA MET A 26 -9.08 -31.60 25.01
C MET A 26 -9.11 -32.15 23.59
N MET A 27 -9.85 -31.49 22.69
CA MET A 27 -9.88 -31.86 21.28
C MET A 27 -9.19 -30.75 20.47
N ALA A 28 -8.32 -31.13 19.54
CA ALA A 28 -7.68 -30.20 18.63
C ALA A 28 -7.85 -30.67 17.18
N THR A 29 -8.27 -29.77 16.31
CA THR A 29 -8.40 -29.99 14.86
C THR A 29 -7.29 -29.24 14.14
N VAL A 30 -6.48 -29.97 13.37
CA VAL A 30 -5.32 -29.40 12.67
C VAL A 30 -5.47 -29.61 11.17
N PHE A 31 -5.23 -28.57 10.38
CA PHE A 31 -5.17 -28.61 8.92
C PHE A 31 -3.76 -28.23 8.47
N TRP A 32 -3.15 -29.04 7.59
CA TRP A 32 -1.79 -28.80 7.08
C TRP A 32 -1.62 -29.27 5.64
N ASP A 33 -0.74 -28.63 4.88
CA ASP A 33 -0.32 -29.11 3.55
C ASP A 33 1.13 -29.62 3.57
N SER A 34 1.70 -29.92 2.40
CA SER A 34 3.11 -30.33 2.28
C SER A 34 4.12 -29.25 2.63
N ARG A 35 3.68 -28.00 2.87
CA ARG A 35 4.55 -26.88 3.21
C ARG A 35 4.52 -26.63 4.71
N GLU A 36 3.33 -26.45 5.30
CA GLU A 36 3.16 -26.08 6.71
C GLU A 36 1.71 -26.24 7.20
N MET A 37 1.52 -26.01 8.50
CA MET A 37 0.21 -25.95 9.15
C MET A 37 -0.58 -24.71 8.70
N ILE A 38 -1.80 -24.93 8.23
CA ILE A 38 -2.73 -23.90 7.77
C ILE A 38 -3.54 -23.36 8.95
N LEU A 39 -4.18 -24.24 9.73
CA LEU A 39 -5.06 -23.89 10.84
C LEU A 39 -4.95 -24.92 11.97
N LEU A 40 -4.91 -24.44 13.22
CA LEU A 40 -5.07 -25.22 14.44
C LEU A 40 -6.28 -24.66 15.19
N ASP A 41 -7.26 -25.49 15.48
CA ASP A 41 -8.41 -25.15 16.31
C ASP A 41 -8.42 -26.04 17.56
N ILE A 42 -8.56 -25.44 18.73
CA ILE A 42 -8.61 -26.16 20.01
C ILE A 42 -10.00 -25.97 20.58
N LEU A 43 -10.72 -27.07 20.76
CA LEU A 43 -12.04 -27.05 21.37
C LEU A 43 -11.90 -26.84 22.88
N PRO A 44 -12.54 -25.81 23.46
CA PRO A 44 -12.50 -25.56 24.89
C PRO A 44 -13.04 -26.74 25.70
N LYS A 45 -12.51 -26.88 26.92
CA LYS A 45 -12.82 -27.97 27.83
C LYS A 45 -14.32 -28.00 28.19
N GLY A 46 -14.99 -29.09 27.82
CA GLY A 46 -16.41 -29.32 28.16
C GLY A 46 -17.40 -29.08 27.03
N GLU A 47 -16.93 -28.61 25.87
CA GLU A 47 -17.75 -28.52 24.67
C GLU A 47 -17.77 -29.83 23.87
N SER A 48 -18.89 -30.09 23.19
CA SER A 48 -19.09 -31.26 22.35
C SER A 48 -18.90 -30.90 20.89
N PHE A 49 -17.91 -31.52 20.24
CA PHE A 49 -17.65 -31.36 18.81
C PHE A 49 -18.84 -31.86 17.97
N ASN A 50 -19.51 -30.94 17.30
CA ASN A 50 -20.72 -31.20 16.51
C ASN A 50 -20.56 -30.71 15.06
N ALA A 51 -21.57 -30.97 14.22
CA ALA A 51 -21.52 -30.62 12.80
C ALA A 51 -21.46 -29.10 12.56
N ASP A 52 -22.11 -28.29 13.41
CA ASP A 52 -22.15 -26.82 13.26
C ASP A 52 -20.79 -26.22 13.60
N GLN A 53 -20.19 -26.64 14.71
CA GLN A 53 -18.82 -26.27 15.11
C GLN A 53 -17.82 -26.65 14.01
N TYR A 54 -18.02 -27.80 13.37
CA TYR A 54 -17.17 -28.21 12.25
C TYR A 54 -17.33 -27.29 11.04
N CYS A 55 -18.54 -26.88 10.68
CA CYS A 55 -18.77 -25.94 9.58
C CYS A 55 -18.10 -24.57 9.83
N GLU A 56 -18.11 -24.08 11.08
CA GLU A 56 -17.41 -22.86 11.47
C GLU A 56 -15.89 -22.99 11.33
N ILE A 57 -15.33 -24.15 11.70
CA ILE A 57 -13.91 -24.45 11.50
C ILE A 57 -13.55 -24.44 10.01
N ILE A 58 -14.41 -24.99 9.15
CA ILE A 58 -14.22 -24.97 7.69
C ILE A 58 -14.25 -23.54 7.14
N ASP A 59 -15.11 -22.67 7.64
CA ASP A 59 -15.11 -21.26 7.22
C ASP A 59 -13.84 -20.53 7.66
N ARG A 60 -13.36 -20.79 8.88
CA ARG A 60 -12.05 -20.28 9.33
C ARG A 60 -10.90 -20.81 8.47
N LEU A 61 -10.97 -22.08 8.05
CA LEU A 61 -10.01 -22.67 7.11
C LEU A 61 -10.01 -21.96 5.76
N ARG A 62 -11.17 -21.65 5.17
CA ARG A 62 -11.26 -20.91 3.90
C ARG A 62 -10.54 -19.56 3.98
N HIS A 63 -10.72 -18.83 5.07
CA HIS A 63 -10.02 -17.56 5.30
C HIS A 63 -8.52 -17.76 5.49
N ALA A 64 -8.09 -18.79 6.22
CA ALA A 64 -6.68 -19.13 6.40
C ALA A 64 -6.01 -19.49 5.06
N VAL A 65 -6.68 -20.25 4.20
CA VAL A 65 -6.19 -20.62 2.85
C VAL A 65 -6.07 -19.40 1.94
N ARG A 66 -7.07 -18.48 1.94
CA ARG A 66 -7.00 -17.22 1.17
C ARG A 66 -5.74 -16.42 1.47
N ARG A 67 -5.39 -16.33 2.75
CA ARG A 67 -4.22 -15.57 3.22
C ARG A 67 -2.91 -16.31 2.97
N LYS A 68 -2.82 -17.57 3.39
CA LYS A 68 -1.57 -18.34 3.34
C LYS A 68 -1.23 -18.90 1.96
N ARG A 69 -2.22 -19.06 1.07
CA ARG A 69 -2.05 -19.68 -0.27
C ARG A 69 -2.88 -18.94 -1.34
N PRO A 70 -2.45 -17.72 -1.74
CA PRO A 70 -3.11 -16.99 -2.84
C PRO A 70 -3.13 -17.85 -4.12
N GLY A 71 -4.32 -18.15 -4.64
CA GLY A 71 -4.51 -18.98 -5.84
C GLY A 71 -4.97 -20.43 -5.60
N LEU A 72 -4.87 -20.96 -4.37
CA LEU A 72 -5.27 -22.34 -4.08
C LEU A 72 -6.78 -22.57 -4.15
N LEU A 73 -7.59 -21.52 -3.89
CA LEU A 73 -9.06 -21.61 -3.96
C LEU A 73 -9.61 -21.46 -5.39
N CYS A 74 -8.78 -20.97 -6.32
CA CYS A 74 -9.08 -21.01 -7.75
C CYS A 74 -8.79 -22.39 -8.35
N SER A 75 -8.03 -23.22 -7.63
CA SER A 75 -7.83 -24.65 -7.90
C SER A 75 -8.79 -25.47 -7.02
N ARG A 76 -9.19 -26.67 -7.47
CA ARG A 76 -10.07 -27.54 -6.69
C ARG A 76 -9.31 -28.06 -5.47
N VAL A 77 -9.80 -27.78 -4.27
CA VAL A 77 -9.18 -28.22 -2.99
C VAL A 77 -9.92 -29.46 -2.50
N VAL A 78 -9.22 -30.55 -2.22
CA VAL A 78 -9.83 -31.77 -1.67
C VAL A 78 -9.47 -31.87 -0.18
N LEU A 79 -10.48 -31.90 0.68
CA LEU A 79 -10.29 -32.20 2.10
C LEU A 79 -10.36 -33.70 2.32
N GLN A 80 -9.40 -34.22 3.06
CA GLN A 80 -9.43 -35.60 3.52
C GLN A 80 -9.96 -35.59 4.96
N HIS A 81 -11.15 -36.17 5.15
CA HIS A 81 -11.75 -36.34 6.47
C HIS A 81 -11.54 -37.78 6.94
N ASP A 82 -11.46 -37.96 8.26
CA ASP A 82 -11.74 -39.26 8.86
C ASP A 82 -13.25 -39.54 8.85
N ASN A 83 -13.64 -40.75 9.23
CA ASN A 83 -15.05 -41.17 9.26
C ASN A 83 -15.75 -40.75 10.57
N GLU A 84 -15.42 -39.58 11.12
CA GLU A 84 -16.10 -39.07 12.31
C GLU A 84 -17.50 -38.53 11.99
N THR A 85 -18.39 -38.60 13.00
CA THR A 85 -19.81 -38.27 12.86
C THR A 85 -20.06 -36.83 12.39
N PRO A 86 -19.31 -35.81 12.85
CA PRO A 86 -19.44 -34.43 12.36
C PRO A 86 -19.05 -34.27 10.88
N HIS A 87 -18.09 -35.05 10.37
CA HIS A 87 -17.62 -34.96 8.98
C HIS A 87 -18.58 -35.63 7.99
N THR A 88 -19.35 -36.61 8.46
CA THR A 88 -20.27 -37.42 7.64
C THR A 88 -21.72 -36.94 7.72
N ALA A 89 -22.02 -36.01 8.63
CA ALA A 89 -23.33 -35.40 8.81
C ALA A 89 -23.84 -34.76 7.51
N LYS A 90 -25.14 -34.88 7.27
CA LYS A 90 -25.79 -34.31 6.08
C LYS A 90 -25.58 -32.79 5.98
N HIS A 91 -25.69 -32.10 7.12
CA HIS A 91 -25.46 -30.65 7.23
C HIS A 91 -24.07 -30.26 6.72
N THR A 92 -23.02 -30.94 7.18
CA THR A 92 -21.64 -30.74 6.75
C THR A 92 -21.45 -30.99 5.25
N LYS A 93 -22.09 -32.02 4.70
CA LYS A 93 -22.01 -32.32 3.27
C LYS A 93 -22.65 -31.23 2.42
N GLU A 94 -23.85 -30.78 2.79
CA GLU A 94 -24.55 -29.67 2.11
C GLU A 94 -23.75 -28.35 2.22
N TRP A 95 -23.01 -28.13 3.30
CA TRP A 95 -22.17 -26.95 3.49
C TRP A 95 -20.91 -26.93 2.61
N LEU A 96 -20.45 -28.11 2.18
CA LEU A 96 -19.25 -28.27 1.35
C LEU A 96 -19.56 -28.21 -0.15
N GLU A 97 -20.79 -28.55 -0.58
CA GLU A 97 -21.21 -28.60 -1.99
C GLU A 97 -21.11 -27.27 -2.78
N PRO A 98 -21.41 -26.08 -2.21
CA PRO A 98 -21.31 -24.81 -2.95
C PRO A 98 -19.87 -24.31 -3.12
N ALA A 99 -18.92 -24.88 -2.37
CA ALA A 99 -17.51 -24.51 -2.46
C ALA A 99 -16.79 -25.44 -3.46
N THR A 100 -15.68 -24.99 -4.01
CA THR A 100 -14.77 -25.74 -4.89
C THR A 100 -14.09 -26.94 -4.19
N MET A 101 -14.72 -27.50 -3.17
CA MET A 101 -14.22 -28.48 -2.22
C MET A 101 -15.07 -29.76 -2.28
N SER A 102 -14.71 -30.68 -3.17
CA SER A 102 -15.44 -31.94 -3.33
C SER A 102 -14.89 -33.05 -2.43
N LEU A 103 -15.77 -33.87 -1.88
CA LEU A 103 -15.42 -35.15 -1.26
C LEU A 103 -14.99 -36.16 -2.33
N GLN A 104 -13.71 -36.56 -2.34
CA GLN A 104 -13.28 -37.76 -3.05
C GLN A 104 -12.31 -38.57 -2.18
N SER A 105 -12.67 -39.83 -1.98
CA SER A 105 -11.83 -40.85 -1.37
C SER A 105 -10.72 -41.27 -2.34
N ALA A 106 -9.62 -40.52 -2.40
CA ALA A 106 -8.24 -41.00 -2.62
C ALA A 106 -7.29 -39.88 -3.12
N LEU A 107 -6.13 -39.81 -2.45
CA LEU A 107 -4.88 -39.13 -2.82
C LEU A 107 -4.85 -37.59 -2.94
N LEU A 108 -4.74 -36.93 -1.79
CA LEU A 108 -3.78 -35.84 -1.47
C LEU A 108 -3.87 -35.57 0.04
N LEU A 109 -2.73 -35.57 0.75
CA LEU A 109 -2.65 -35.67 2.22
C LEU A 109 -3.03 -34.35 2.93
N LEU A 110 -4.20 -34.35 3.56
CA LEU A 110 -4.60 -33.45 4.65
C LEU A 110 -5.10 -34.37 5.78
N GLY A 111 -4.22 -34.81 6.67
CA GLY A 111 -4.63 -35.68 7.78
C GLY A 111 -5.27 -34.87 8.90
N VAL A 112 -6.19 -35.47 9.65
CA VAL A 112 -6.60 -34.99 10.99
C VAL A 112 -5.95 -35.95 11.99
N LEU A 113 -5.15 -35.43 12.93
CA LEU A 113 -4.49 -36.26 13.95
C LEU A 113 -5.23 -36.10 15.29
N MET A 114 -6.04 -37.09 15.65
CA MET A 114 -6.69 -37.18 16.97
C MET A 114 -5.77 -37.91 17.94
N ILE A 115 -5.13 -37.20 18.87
CA ILE A 115 -4.30 -37.82 19.91
C ILE A 115 -5.17 -38.14 21.13
N SER A 116 -5.30 -39.42 21.47
CA SER A 116 -5.84 -39.86 22.76
C SER A 116 -4.85 -40.81 23.45
N SER A 117 -4.32 -40.41 24.61
CA SER A 117 -3.50 -41.29 25.45
C SER A 117 -3.98 -41.26 26.91
N PRO A 118 -4.10 -42.43 27.58
CA PRO A 118 -4.48 -42.49 29.00
C PRO A 118 -3.24 -42.53 29.90
N LEU A 119 -3.14 -41.63 30.88
CA LEU A 119 -2.16 -41.73 31.97
C LEU A 119 -2.80 -42.48 33.16
N ALA A 120 -2.35 -43.70 33.42
CA ALA A 120 -2.83 -44.50 34.55
C ALA A 120 -2.21 -43.99 35.88
N LYS A 121 -3.05 -43.75 36.90
CA LYS A 121 -2.61 -43.48 38.28
C LYS A 121 -2.09 -44.77 38.93
N ALA A 122 -0.81 -44.81 39.28
CA ALA A 122 -0.26 -45.80 40.20
C ALA A 122 -0.46 -45.33 41.65
N ASN A 123 -1.02 -46.19 42.50
CA ASN A 123 -1.15 -45.98 43.94
C ASN A 123 0.13 -46.43 44.65
N GLY A 124 0.74 -45.54 45.44
CA GLY A 124 1.74 -45.88 46.44
C GLY A 124 2.98 -44.97 46.44
N GLY A 125 3.11 -44.14 47.48
CA GLY A 125 4.39 -43.51 47.88
C GLY A 125 4.86 -42.32 47.04
N CYS A 126 4.12 -41.21 46.99
CA CYS A 126 4.52 -40.03 46.18
C CYS A 126 4.12 -38.68 46.80
N CYS A 127 4.20 -38.51 48.13
CA CYS A 127 3.82 -37.24 48.78
C CYS A 127 4.66 -36.04 48.26
N GLY A 128 5.97 -36.22 48.08
CA GLY A 128 6.85 -35.16 47.54
C GLY A 128 6.85 -35.02 46.01
N VAL A 129 6.26 -35.97 45.27
CA VAL A 129 6.15 -35.90 43.80
C VAL A 129 4.90 -35.13 43.40
N ALA A 130 3.80 -35.27 44.16
CA ALA A 130 2.58 -34.50 43.95
C ALA A 130 2.80 -33.00 44.18
N GLU A 131 3.48 -32.63 45.28
CA GLU A 131 3.80 -31.23 45.61
C GLU A 131 4.73 -30.58 44.57
N ARG A 132 5.72 -31.33 44.06
CA ARG A 132 6.59 -30.88 42.96
C ARG A 132 5.84 -30.70 41.65
N LEU A 133 4.85 -31.54 41.38
CA LEU A 133 4.02 -31.45 40.18
C LEU A 133 3.09 -30.23 40.26
N GLU A 134 2.52 -29.96 41.42
CA GLU A 134 1.64 -28.80 41.68
C GLU A 134 2.40 -27.47 41.52
N LYS A 135 3.62 -27.40 42.09
CA LYS A 135 4.51 -26.25 41.90
C LYS A 135 4.95 -26.07 40.44
N ALA A 136 5.23 -27.17 39.74
CA ALA A 136 5.56 -27.12 38.32
C ALA A 136 4.36 -26.66 37.46
N THR A 137 3.12 -26.98 37.84
CA THR A 137 1.92 -26.45 37.17
C THR A 137 1.73 -24.95 37.39
N GLU A 138 1.95 -24.43 38.61
CA GLU A 138 1.88 -22.98 38.86
C GLU A 138 2.95 -22.20 38.07
N GLU A 139 4.16 -22.74 37.97
CA GLU A 139 5.23 -22.15 37.14
C GLU A 139 4.87 -22.16 35.64
N VAL A 140 4.17 -23.19 35.16
CA VAL A 140 3.70 -23.25 33.76
C VAL A 140 2.57 -22.24 33.52
N GLU A 141 1.62 -22.07 34.45
CA GLU A 141 0.50 -21.14 34.31
C GLU A 141 0.99 -19.68 34.26
N LEU A 142 1.98 -19.31 35.09
CA LEU A 142 2.65 -17.99 35.03
C LEU A 142 3.40 -17.76 33.72
N LEU A 143 4.02 -18.82 33.17
CA LEU A 143 4.69 -18.73 31.86
C LEU A 143 3.67 -18.58 30.73
N GLU A 144 2.51 -19.24 30.80
CA GLU A 144 1.42 -19.10 29.83
C GLU A 144 0.86 -17.68 29.81
N GLU A 145 0.60 -17.07 30.98
CA GLU A 145 0.18 -15.67 31.09
C GLU A 145 1.22 -14.70 30.48
N GLY A 146 2.50 -14.96 30.73
CA GLY A 146 3.60 -14.18 30.15
C GLY A 146 3.68 -14.29 28.63
N VAL A 147 3.46 -15.49 28.09
CA VAL A 147 3.42 -15.73 26.63
C VAL A 147 2.21 -15.05 26.01
N GLU A 148 1.04 -15.07 26.64
CA GLU A 148 -0.15 -14.41 26.12
C GLU A 148 -0.05 -12.88 26.17
N GLY A 149 0.54 -12.33 27.22
CA GLY A 149 0.89 -10.91 27.28
C GLY A 149 1.88 -10.49 26.19
N ALA A 150 2.89 -11.32 25.93
CA ALA A 150 3.84 -11.09 24.84
C ALA A 150 3.17 -11.20 23.46
N ALA A 151 2.22 -12.13 23.28
CA ALA A 151 1.48 -12.30 22.04
C ALA A 151 0.60 -11.08 21.72
N LYS A 152 -0.16 -10.56 22.71
CA LYS A 152 -0.97 -9.34 22.54
C LYS A 152 -0.11 -8.14 22.14
N LYS A 153 1.04 -7.96 22.80
CA LYS A 153 1.98 -6.89 22.45
C LYS A 153 2.49 -7.02 21.02
N LEU A 154 2.77 -8.24 20.56
CA LEU A 154 3.21 -8.49 19.19
C LEU A 154 2.10 -8.20 18.16
N GLU A 155 0.84 -8.50 18.49
CA GLU A 155 -0.31 -8.18 17.62
C GLU A 155 -0.51 -6.67 17.45
N GLU A 156 -0.39 -5.89 18.53
CA GLU A 156 -0.44 -4.42 18.47
C GLU A 156 0.67 -3.83 17.59
N GLU A 157 1.90 -4.31 17.74
CA GLU A 157 3.04 -3.90 16.90
C GLU A 157 2.83 -4.30 15.42
N MET A 158 2.24 -5.47 15.17
CA MET A 158 1.94 -5.93 13.81
C MET A 158 0.88 -5.07 13.12
N GLU A 159 -0.12 -4.59 13.86
CA GLU A 159 -1.12 -3.64 13.35
C GLU A 159 -0.48 -2.29 12.96
N LEU A 160 0.40 -1.76 13.82
CA LEU A 160 1.18 -0.54 13.53
C LEU A 160 2.07 -0.68 12.29
N VAL A 161 2.71 -1.85 12.13
CA VAL A 161 3.53 -2.16 10.94
C VAL A 161 2.66 -2.22 9.69
N SER A 162 1.44 -2.77 9.77
CA SER A 162 0.51 -2.83 8.64
C SER A 162 0.11 -1.43 8.17
N ASP A 163 -0.30 -0.54 9.08
CA ASP A 163 -0.66 0.86 8.76
C ASP A 163 0.53 1.63 8.16
N SER A 164 1.73 1.41 8.70
CA SER A 164 2.95 2.02 8.15
C SER A 164 3.26 1.51 6.74
N SER A 165 3.03 0.22 6.46
CA SER A 165 3.23 -0.37 5.13
C SER A 165 2.29 0.23 4.09
N GLU A 166 1.03 0.50 4.44
CA GLU A 166 0.07 1.15 3.54
C GLU A 166 0.51 2.57 3.17
N LYS A 167 0.97 3.35 4.15
CA LYS A 167 1.51 4.70 3.93
C LYS A 167 2.77 4.69 3.05
N ILE A 168 3.64 3.69 3.23
CA ILE A 168 4.83 3.52 2.38
C ILE A 168 4.40 3.27 0.94
N HIS A 169 3.42 2.40 0.69
CA HIS A 169 2.94 2.13 -0.67
C HIS A 169 2.28 3.36 -1.32
N ASP A 170 1.53 4.18 -0.58
CA ASP A 170 1.02 5.46 -1.09
C ASP A 170 2.16 6.41 -1.50
N LEU A 171 3.18 6.54 -0.64
CA LEU A 171 4.35 7.37 -0.94
C LEU A 171 5.13 6.85 -2.14
N GLU A 172 5.31 5.53 -2.28
CA GLU A 172 5.93 4.90 -3.46
C GLU A 172 5.16 5.24 -4.74
N ALA A 173 3.83 5.14 -4.73
CA ALA A 173 2.99 5.49 -5.87
C ALA A 173 3.13 6.97 -6.25
N ARG A 174 3.17 7.86 -5.25
CA ARG A 174 3.38 9.30 -5.46
C ARG A 174 4.77 9.61 -6.03
N ILE A 175 5.81 8.97 -5.52
CA ILE A 175 7.18 9.09 -6.04
C ILE A 175 7.26 8.60 -7.50
N GLN A 176 6.62 7.48 -7.82
CA GLN A 176 6.58 6.95 -9.17
C GLN A 176 5.88 7.91 -10.15
N GLY A 177 4.81 8.58 -9.70
CA GLY A 177 4.14 9.64 -10.45
C GLY A 177 5.07 10.82 -10.75
N LEU A 178 5.78 11.32 -9.73
CA LEU A 178 6.76 12.40 -9.89
C LEU A 178 7.91 12.02 -10.83
N TYR A 179 8.44 10.80 -10.73
CA TYR A 179 9.49 10.31 -11.63
C TYR A 179 9.04 10.30 -13.10
N THR A 180 7.79 9.90 -13.35
CA THR A 180 7.21 9.89 -14.69
C THR A 180 7.11 11.31 -15.26
N ILE A 181 6.65 12.28 -14.45
CA ILE A 181 6.59 13.70 -14.83
C ILE A 181 8.00 14.26 -15.09
N LEU A 182 8.96 13.96 -14.23
CA LEU A 182 10.34 14.41 -14.40
C LEU A 182 10.99 13.82 -15.66
N SER A 183 10.66 12.58 -16.00
CA SER A 183 11.17 11.88 -17.19
C SER A 183 10.70 12.50 -18.50
N ILE A 184 9.49 13.10 -18.52
CA ILE A 184 8.97 13.78 -19.72
C ILE A 184 9.38 15.25 -19.81
N HIS A 185 9.77 15.89 -18.70
CA HIS A 185 10.14 17.31 -18.67
C HIS A 185 11.22 17.68 -19.72
N PRO A 186 12.30 16.89 -19.91
CA PRO A 186 13.29 17.14 -20.97
C PRO A 186 12.75 17.08 -22.40
N LEU A 187 11.56 16.53 -22.65
CA LEU A 187 10.90 16.52 -23.96
C LEU A 187 10.22 17.85 -24.29
N PHE A 188 9.86 18.61 -23.26
CA PHE A 188 9.15 19.90 -23.39
C PHE A 188 10.08 21.08 -23.14
N TYR A 189 11.07 20.91 -22.26
CA TYR A 189 11.94 22.00 -21.84
C TYR A 189 13.43 21.63 -21.87
N VAL A 190 14.28 22.66 -21.85
CA VAL A 190 15.73 22.57 -21.76
C VAL A 190 16.19 23.33 -20.52
N PRO A 191 16.66 22.65 -19.46
CA PRO A 191 17.15 23.31 -18.26
C PRO A 191 18.53 23.96 -18.48
N SER A 192 18.79 25.05 -17.78
CA SER A 192 20.10 25.66 -17.64
C SER A 192 20.93 24.98 -16.56
N ALA A 193 22.19 25.37 -16.44
CA ALA A 193 22.92 25.17 -15.19
C ALA A 193 22.25 25.98 -14.07
N VAL A 194 22.48 25.60 -12.82
CA VAL A 194 22.04 26.38 -11.66
C VAL A 194 22.75 27.74 -11.67
N TYR A 195 21.96 28.82 -11.60
CA TYR A 195 22.46 30.18 -11.50
C TYR A 195 22.55 30.58 -10.02
N LYS A 196 23.75 31.01 -9.60
CA LYS A 196 24.07 31.47 -8.23
C LYS A 196 23.66 30.52 -7.08
N ASN A 197 23.47 29.22 -7.35
CA ASN A 197 22.89 28.24 -6.39
C ASN A 197 21.47 28.57 -5.90
N GLU A 198 20.76 29.45 -6.60
CA GLU A 198 19.46 29.99 -6.17
C GLU A 198 18.33 29.66 -7.14
N LYS A 199 18.61 29.57 -8.45
CA LYS A 199 17.56 29.37 -9.46
C LYS A 199 18.05 28.58 -10.68
N VAL A 200 17.10 27.96 -11.39
CA VAL A 200 17.31 27.28 -12.68
C VAL A 200 16.36 27.89 -13.70
N TYR A 201 16.85 28.09 -14.93
CA TYR A 201 16.00 28.50 -16.04
C TYR A 201 15.64 27.30 -16.90
N THR A 202 14.41 27.25 -17.37
CA THR A 202 13.96 26.18 -18.26
C THR A 202 13.33 26.77 -19.51
N LEU A 203 13.96 26.52 -20.66
CA LEU A 203 13.58 27.05 -21.96
C LEU A 203 12.60 26.11 -22.65
N SER A 204 11.47 26.61 -23.17
CA SER A 204 10.55 25.80 -23.95
C SER A 204 11.20 25.28 -25.25
N ARG A 205 10.99 24.01 -25.58
CA ARG A 205 11.47 23.41 -26.84
C ARG A 205 10.60 23.77 -28.04
N ARG A 206 9.31 23.99 -27.81
CA ARG A 206 8.33 24.31 -28.85
C ARG A 206 7.96 25.79 -28.78
N ASN A 207 7.58 26.31 -29.94
CA ASN A 207 6.97 27.63 -30.02
C ASN A 207 5.51 27.50 -29.59
N GLU A 208 5.06 28.46 -28.81
CA GLU A 208 3.69 28.59 -28.35
C GLU A 208 3.12 29.91 -28.86
N ALA A 209 1.80 29.97 -29.07
CA ALA A 209 1.12 31.25 -29.20
C ALA A 209 1.24 32.00 -27.87
N PHE A 210 2.10 33.03 -27.84
CA PHE A 210 2.47 33.67 -26.59
C PHE A 210 1.30 34.43 -25.98
N ASN A 211 1.24 34.35 -24.66
CA ASN A 211 0.30 35.07 -23.81
C ASN A 211 0.90 35.03 -22.39
N LEU A 212 1.11 36.19 -21.78
CA LEU A 212 1.80 36.32 -20.49
C LEU A 212 1.17 35.43 -19.41
N GLU A 213 -0.14 35.51 -19.23
CA GLU A 213 -0.86 34.74 -18.22
C GLU A 213 -0.70 33.23 -18.45
N LYS A 214 -0.97 32.78 -19.68
CA LYS A 214 -0.89 31.36 -20.05
C LYS A 214 0.51 30.80 -19.83
N MET A 215 1.54 31.50 -20.30
CA MET A 215 2.92 31.03 -20.19
C MET A 215 3.41 31.10 -18.74
N ASN A 216 3.03 32.12 -17.98
CA ASN A 216 3.35 32.20 -16.56
C ASN A 216 2.69 31.06 -15.77
N ASN A 217 1.46 30.68 -16.11
CA ASN A 217 0.79 29.54 -15.49
C ASN A 217 1.49 28.20 -15.80
N TYR A 218 2.05 28.04 -17.01
CA TYR A 218 2.91 26.88 -17.31
C TYR A 218 4.16 26.86 -16.44
N CYS A 219 4.83 28.01 -16.26
CA CYS A 219 5.98 28.12 -15.39
C CYS A 219 5.63 27.84 -13.91
N LYS A 220 4.47 28.32 -13.43
CA LYS A 220 3.93 28.01 -12.09
C LYS A 220 3.70 26.52 -11.86
N GLY A 221 3.26 25.80 -12.89
CA GLY A 221 3.14 24.34 -12.84
C GLY A 221 4.47 23.61 -12.58
N MET A 222 5.60 24.25 -12.86
CA MET A 222 6.95 23.74 -12.58
C MET A 222 7.56 24.30 -11.29
N GLY A 223 6.77 24.99 -10.46
CA GLY A 223 7.25 25.64 -9.23
C GLY A 223 7.96 26.97 -9.47
N GLY A 224 7.82 27.56 -10.65
CA GLY A 224 8.48 28.81 -11.05
C GLY A 224 7.52 29.86 -11.60
N TYR A 225 8.03 30.75 -12.44
CA TYR A 225 7.29 31.79 -13.16
C TYR A 225 8.02 32.15 -14.45
N LEU A 226 7.43 32.94 -15.35
CA LEU A 226 8.16 33.47 -16.51
C LEU A 226 9.41 34.22 -16.02
N ALA A 227 10.56 34.05 -16.67
CA ALA A 227 11.81 34.60 -16.12
C ALA A 227 11.74 36.12 -15.88
N GLU A 228 12.21 36.54 -14.71
CA GLU A 228 12.26 37.94 -14.28
C GLU A 228 13.73 38.28 -14.04
N ILE A 229 14.36 38.96 -15.00
CA ILE A 229 15.79 39.23 -14.93
C ILE A 229 16.05 40.33 -13.90
N ASP A 230 16.90 40.04 -12.91
CA ASP A 230 17.18 40.95 -11.79
C ASP A 230 18.35 41.90 -12.07
N ASP A 231 19.34 41.48 -12.84
CA ASP A 231 20.55 42.27 -13.11
C ASP A 231 21.21 41.94 -14.48
N ALA A 232 22.23 42.72 -14.84
CA ALA A 232 22.91 42.58 -16.13
C ALA A 232 23.74 41.29 -16.25
N GLU A 233 24.26 40.75 -15.13
CA GLU A 233 24.99 39.49 -15.10
C GLU A 233 24.04 38.32 -15.40
N GLU A 234 22.86 38.35 -14.80
CA GLU A 234 21.77 37.41 -15.06
C GLU A 234 21.30 37.50 -16.52
N LEU A 235 21.11 38.71 -17.04
CA LEU A 235 20.74 38.91 -18.45
C LEU A 235 21.75 38.23 -19.39
N GLU A 236 23.04 38.42 -19.16
CA GLU A 236 24.10 37.82 -19.96
C GLU A 236 24.10 36.28 -19.86
N PHE A 237 23.95 35.74 -18.65
CA PHE A 237 23.85 34.29 -18.42
C PHE A 237 22.68 33.67 -19.20
N VAL A 238 21.48 34.24 -19.07
CA VAL A 238 20.28 33.69 -19.70
C VAL A 238 20.30 33.89 -21.22
N ALA A 239 20.64 35.08 -21.70
CA ALA A 239 20.65 35.40 -23.13
C ALA A 239 21.68 34.58 -23.90
N SER A 240 22.90 34.40 -23.36
CA SER A 240 23.93 33.57 -23.99
C SER A 240 23.51 32.10 -24.08
N LYS A 241 22.89 31.56 -23.03
CA LYS A 241 22.37 30.19 -23.01
C LYS A 241 21.26 30.01 -24.05
N VAL A 242 20.29 30.92 -24.10
CA VAL A 242 19.22 30.91 -25.10
C VAL A 242 19.80 30.93 -26.51
N ALA A 243 20.73 31.84 -26.79
CA ALA A 243 21.36 31.98 -28.10
C ALA A 243 22.17 30.75 -28.54
N SER A 244 22.71 29.98 -27.59
CA SER A 244 23.39 28.71 -27.87
C SER A 244 22.43 27.57 -28.25
N ILE A 245 21.14 27.67 -27.87
CA ILE A 245 20.13 26.62 -28.06
C ILE A 245 19.21 26.92 -29.24
N THR A 246 18.87 28.19 -29.47
CA THR A 246 17.85 28.55 -30.46
C THR A 246 18.10 29.90 -31.12
N ARG A 247 17.56 30.02 -32.34
CA ARG A 247 17.44 31.29 -33.06
C ARG A 247 16.01 31.85 -33.01
N ASN A 248 15.07 31.11 -32.40
CA ASN A 248 13.70 31.59 -32.22
C ASN A 248 13.65 32.68 -31.16
N LEU A 249 12.63 33.55 -31.27
CA LEU A 249 12.31 34.53 -30.24
C LEU A 249 11.99 33.81 -28.92
N VAL A 250 12.46 34.37 -27.81
CA VAL A 250 12.22 33.83 -26.46
C VAL A 250 11.71 34.94 -25.56
N TYR A 251 10.43 34.86 -25.21
CA TYR A 251 9.81 35.80 -24.28
C TYR A 251 10.19 35.53 -22.81
N ILE A 252 10.20 36.60 -22.04
CA ILE A 252 10.36 36.62 -20.58
C ILE A 252 9.11 37.19 -19.91
N GLY A 253 9.14 37.37 -18.59
CA GLY A 253 8.04 37.92 -17.81
C GLY A 253 7.92 39.44 -17.88
N THR A 254 8.92 40.16 -18.38
CA THR A 254 8.88 41.62 -18.48
C THR A 254 7.88 42.08 -19.55
N ASN A 255 7.05 43.07 -19.21
CA ASN A 255 5.98 43.62 -20.05
C ASN A 255 5.54 45.01 -19.57
N ASP A 256 4.84 45.77 -20.38
CA ASP A 256 4.22 47.07 -20.03
C ASP A 256 2.74 47.15 -20.44
N VAL A 257 2.07 45.99 -20.53
CA VAL A 257 0.67 45.83 -20.94
C VAL A 257 -0.35 46.63 -20.12
N ASP A 258 -0.01 46.97 -18.87
CA ASP A 258 -0.88 47.71 -17.96
C ASP A 258 -0.67 49.24 -18.08
N GLU A 259 0.53 49.69 -18.47
CA GLU A 259 0.92 51.10 -18.54
C GLU A 259 2.11 51.27 -19.50
N GLU A 260 1.82 51.74 -20.72
CA GLU A 260 2.80 51.95 -21.81
C GLU A 260 4.08 52.67 -21.34
N GLY A 261 5.24 52.11 -21.70
CA GLY A 261 6.55 52.63 -21.36
C GLY A 261 7.00 52.32 -19.91
N LYS A 262 6.16 51.67 -19.11
CA LYS A 262 6.47 51.28 -17.73
C LYS A 262 6.55 49.76 -17.62
N TYR A 263 7.73 49.25 -17.97
CA TYR A 263 8.02 47.82 -17.90
C TYR A 263 8.02 47.30 -16.45
N VAL A 264 7.24 46.24 -16.24
CA VAL A 264 7.10 45.51 -14.99
C VAL A 264 7.30 44.01 -15.22
N GLN A 265 7.71 43.33 -14.16
CA GLN A 265 7.81 41.89 -14.13
C GLN A 265 6.43 41.26 -13.88
N TYR A 266 6.02 40.29 -14.71
CA TYR A 266 4.65 39.80 -14.71
C TYR A 266 4.22 39.12 -13.39
N ASN A 267 5.10 38.35 -12.75
CA ASN A 267 4.77 37.58 -11.55
C ASN A 267 4.99 38.40 -10.27
N SER A 268 6.17 39.01 -10.08
CA SER A 268 6.47 39.80 -8.87
C SER A 268 5.85 41.20 -8.86
N LYS A 269 5.41 41.69 -10.03
CA LYS A 269 4.90 43.06 -10.24
C LYS A 269 5.92 44.16 -9.90
N LYS A 270 7.19 43.80 -9.75
CA LYS A 270 8.28 44.76 -9.57
C LYS A 270 8.56 45.49 -10.89
N PRO A 271 9.01 46.75 -10.85
CA PRO A 271 9.50 47.42 -12.06
C PRO A 271 10.70 46.67 -12.64
N LEU A 272 10.92 46.80 -13.95
CA LEU A 272 12.14 46.33 -14.59
C LEU A 272 13.36 46.98 -13.91
N PRO A 273 14.37 46.19 -13.48
CA PRO A 273 15.54 46.76 -12.82
C PRO A 273 16.30 47.77 -13.69
N ASP A 274 16.71 48.86 -13.06
CA ASP A 274 17.58 49.86 -13.68
C ASP A 274 18.91 49.22 -14.11
N GLY A 275 19.42 49.61 -15.28
CA GLY A 275 20.71 49.13 -15.80
C GLY A 275 20.64 47.88 -16.67
N LEU A 276 19.47 47.25 -16.83
CA LEU A 276 19.28 46.24 -17.87
C LEU A 276 19.36 46.88 -19.26
N LYS A 277 20.19 46.27 -20.11
CA LYS A 277 20.49 46.80 -21.44
C LYS A 277 19.41 46.40 -22.43
N TRP A 278 18.81 47.41 -23.06
CA TRP A 278 18.03 47.25 -24.29
C TRP A 278 18.94 47.11 -25.50
N LYS A 279 18.53 46.29 -26.46
CA LYS A 279 19.18 46.23 -27.76
C LYS A 279 19.04 47.61 -28.43
N ALA A 280 20.11 48.08 -29.08
CA ALA A 280 20.12 49.39 -29.73
C ALA A 280 18.87 49.62 -30.59
N GLY A 281 18.18 50.73 -30.33
CA GLY A 281 16.91 51.09 -30.96
C GLY A 281 15.68 50.81 -30.10
N ASN A 282 15.76 49.94 -29.09
CA ASN A 282 14.62 49.54 -28.24
C ASN A 282 14.65 50.23 -26.86
N PRO A 283 13.50 50.32 -26.16
CA PRO A 283 12.17 49.97 -26.66
C PRO A 283 11.71 50.93 -27.76
N ASP A 284 11.13 50.41 -28.85
CA ASP A 284 10.72 51.21 -30.02
C ASP A 284 9.19 51.28 -30.21
N ASN A 285 8.45 50.49 -29.43
CA ASN A 285 7.00 50.31 -29.50
C ASN A 285 6.50 50.22 -30.95
N TYR A 286 7.08 49.30 -31.73
CA TYR A 286 6.81 49.21 -33.16
C TYR A 286 5.31 49.07 -33.47
N GLY A 287 4.79 50.01 -34.26
CA GLY A 287 3.38 50.04 -34.66
C GLY A 287 2.51 51.02 -33.85
N GLY A 288 3.00 51.50 -32.70
CA GLY A 288 2.27 52.42 -31.81
C GLY A 288 1.09 51.75 -31.09
N ASP A 289 0.66 52.33 -29.97
CA ASP A 289 -0.37 51.79 -29.05
C ASP A 289 -1.57 51.12 -29.77
N PRO A 290 -1.81 49.81 -29.56
CA PRO A 290 -1.29 48.96 -28.47
C PRO A 290 -0.03 48.15 -28.85
N GLY A 291 0.94 48.78 -29.53
CA GLY A 291 2.07 48.19 -30.24
C GLY A 291 2.75 46.98 -29.59
N GLU A 292 3.89 47.19 -28.93
CA GLU A 292 4.79 46.12 -28.49
C GLU A 292 4.92 46.02 -26.96
N ASP A 293 3.94 45.39 -26.31
CA ASP A 293 3.87 45.39 -24.83
C ASP A 293 4.65 44.27 -24.11
N CYS A 294 5.29 43.34 -24.85
CA CYS A 294 5.94 42.15 -24.28
C CYS A 294 7.43 42.11 -24.59
N VAL A 295 8.27 41.65 -23.66
CA VAL A 295 9.72 41.67 -23.86
C VAL A 295 10.29 40.28 -24.20
N ASN A 296 11.23 40.25 -25.13
CA ASN A 296 12.02 39.08 -25.45
C ASN A 296 13.52 39.28 -25.15
N LEU A 297 14.25 38.17 -25.10
CA LEU A 297 15.70 38.16 -24.98
C LEU A 297 16.39 38.15 -26.34
N THR A 298 17.42 38.98 -26.50
CA THR A 298 18.37 38.90 -27.60
C THR A 298 19.81 38.89 -27.08
N VAL A 299 20.76 38.49 -27.91
CA VAL A 299 22.19 38.57 -27.59
C VAL A 299 22.65 40.02 -27.35
N ALA A 300 21.96 41.00 -27.93
CA ALA A 300 22.31 42.42 -27.82
C ALA A 300 21.63 43.15 -26.66
N GLY A 301 20.70 42.49 -25.96
CA GLY A 301 19.87 43.08 -24.91
C GLY A 301 18.37 42.75 -25.08
N LEU A 302 17.54 43.42 -24.30
CA LEU A 302 16.08 43.31 -24.34
C LEU A 302 15.50 43.94 -25.63
N ASN A 303 14.37 43.41 -26.10
CA ASN A 303 13.59 43.95 -27.22
C ASN A 303 12.11 43.81 -26.84
N ASP A 304 11.38 44.90 -26.86
CA ASP A 304 9.92 44.92 -26.83
C ASP A 304 9.38 44.29 -28.13
N LEU A 305 8.26 43.59 -28.04
CA LEU A 305 7.63 42.86 -29.12
C LEU A 305 6.12 42.73 -28.88
N ASP A 306 5.35 42.65 -29.95
CA ASP A 306 3.92 42.25 -29.88
C ASP A 306 3.78 40.94 -29.08
N CYS A 307 2.92 40.95 -28.06
CA CYS A 307 2.66 39.79 -27.20
C CYS A 307 2.07 38.57 -27.93
N LYS A 308 1.52 38.71 -29.14
CA LYS A 308 0.71 37.67 -29.79
C LYS A 308 1.47 36.82 -30.81
N ARG A 309 2.81 36.82 -30.76
CA ARG A 309 3.64 36.05 -31.69
C ARG A 309 3.79 34.59 -31.28
N GLN A 310 4.03 33.71 -32.26
CA GLN A 310 4.46 32.34 -31.97
C GLN A 310 5.95 32.31 -31.65
N ALA A 311 6.28 31.99 -30.41
CA ALA A 311 7.66 32.06 -29.92
C ALA A 311 7.89 31.06 -28.78
N ARG A 312 9.15 30.90 -28.41
CA ARG A 312 9.51 30.18 -27.18
C ARG A 312 9.36 31.12 -26.00
N PHE A 313 9.39 30.56 -24.81
CA PHE A 313 9.42 31.29 -23.55
C PHE A 313 10.37 30.59 -22.59
N ILE A 314 10.84 31.33 -21.60
CA ILE A 314 11.73 30.80 -20.57
C ILE A 314 11.15 31.04 -19.19
N CYS A 315 11.17 30.00 -18.37
CA CYS A 315 10.74 30.07 -16.98
C CYS A 315 11.96 30.16 -16.06
N GLU A 316 11.80 30.85 -14.95
CA GLU A 316 12.69 30.85 -13.80
C GLU A 316 12.08 29.99 -12.70
N ILE A 317 12.86 29.05 -12.16
CA ILE A 317 12.47 28.14 -11.08
C ILE A 317 13.41 28.38 -9.90
N PRO A 318 12.93 29.00 -8.81
CA PRO A 318 13.69 29.13 -7.58
C PRO A 318 14.00 27.76 -6.97
N ILE A 319 15.21 27.60 -6.45
CA ILE A 319 15.63 26.46 -5.64
C ILE A 319 15.33 26.82 -4.19
N VAL A 320 14.32 26.15 -3.63
CA VAL A 320 13.92 26.27 -2.22
C VAL A 320 14.56 25.19 -1.35
#